data_AF-A0A8H4RFQ2-F1
#
_entry.id   AF-A0A8H4RFQ2-F1
#
_cell.length_a   1.000
_cell.length_b   1.000
_cell.length_c   1.000
_cell.angle_alpha   90.00
_cell.angle_beta   90.00
_cell.angle_gamma   90.00
#
_symmetry.space_group_name_H-M   'P 1'
#
loop_
_entity.id
_entity.type
_entity.pdbx_description
1 polymer ?
#
loop_
_entity_poly.entity_id
_entity_poly.type
_entity_poly.pdbx_seq_one_letter_code
_entity_poly.pdbx_strand_id
1 'polypeptide(L)'
;MAGLPGGVLPPGAYDNNSQELVRYVIPSLVLPTVAVALRFWARWVNVPSGNVLKFWWDDWLVLLSLPLAWAQGITTLYWTSIGLGRHVYMVSPSHLKTGLIILYANFFFWNIGLTLSKLSVLCLYARIFKVKTAFRRALWIVGALNVAWEIFAFFSALFQCTPIEKVWNPLMKGGVCINYYKWFLTMAISTFLLDIIILLLPMPILYQLSLSTNRKVLVAVLFLCGYANIAFSVGRTVAIIQEPDFAQDPTYSMIRIGRWLIMENPLCIFSICLPAMFSLVRRAIEYGPASLLVSKSYAFMSNSGSGYSKTSAVRPTKSMKNINNSGEQSFSNENNESHGDDYHFNAVFTTFITVRESSCIFSVFTEKVQIVRYLKFKPQQSVLNSVTIIHIQNFLSEDGEYFEYFDGSSPESGLRVVKQLEKHIAAEGPFDGVIAFSQGAAVAATLLARPLCQDASKSCLTPFKCAIFFSAVPAVDYDALSKGETRIIDNITDGELIQIPTAHIWGRKDSEWSDGSEKLSKICAADSRSVYIHDGGHEVPGLRLCDSLAETVKAIRRTVDRALFRQ
;
A
#
# COMPACT_ATOMS: atom_id res chain seq x y z
N MET A 1 47.89 -27.46 -19.93
CA MET A 1 48.85 -27.50 -18.81
C MET A 1 50.22 -27.83 -19.39
N ALA A 2 51.22 -26.94 -19.24
CA ALA A 2 52.60 -27.41 -19.18
C ALA A 2 52.81 -28.03 -17.79
N GLY A 3 53.70 -29.02 -17.66
CA GLY A 3 54.04 -29.57 -16.33
C GLY A 3 54.73 -28.50 -15.49
N LEU A 4 54.37 -28.39 -14.20
CA LEU A 4 55.08 -27.52 -13.27
C LEU A 4 56.55 -28.01 -13.14
N PRO A 5 57.56 -27.18 -13.44
CA PRO A 5 58.95 -27.61 -13.41
C PRO A 5 59.36 -27.96 -11.97
N GLY A 6 59.80 -29.20 -11.77
CA GLY A 6 60.29 -29.71 -10.48
C GLY A 6 59.27 -30.49 -9.64
N GLY A 7 57.99 -30.56 -10.02
CA GLY A 7 56.98 -31.39 -9.32
C GLY A 7 56.57 -30.91 -7.92
N VAL A 8 57.29 -29.96 -7.33
CA VAL A 8 56.90 -29.26 -6.10
C VAL A 8 55.73 -28.33 -6.40
N LEU A 9 54.63 -28.53 -5.68
CA LEU A 9 53.44 -27.68 -5.76
C LEU A 9 53.68 -26.33 -5.05
N PRO A 10 53.03 -25.23 -5.50
CA PRO A 10 53.14 -23.94 -4.83
C PRO A 10 52.56 -23.99 -3.39
N PRO A 11 53.03 -23.13 -2.47
CA PRO A 11 52.37 -22.95 -1.18
C PRO A 11 50.89 -22.61 -1.36
N GLY A 12 50.01 -23.20 -0.54
CA GLY A 12 48.56 -23.08 -0.68
C GLY A 12 47.91 -24.02 -1.70
N ALA A 13 48.67 -24.86 -2.41
CA ALA A 13 48.13 -25.77 -3.44
C ALA A 13 47.00 -26.71 -2.98
N TYR A 14 46.90 -27.02 -1.69
CA TYR A 14 45.86 -27.87 -1.10
C TYR A 14 44.67 -27.10 -0.50
N ASP A 15 44.68 -25.76 -0.59
CA ASP A 15 43.63 -24.90 -0.05
C ASP A 15 42.26 -25.23 -0.65
N ASN A 16 41.23 -25.17 0.20
CA ASN A 16 39.87 -25.52 -0.16
C ASN A 16 38.85 -24.51 0.41
N ASN A 17 38.59 -23.44 -0.34
CA ASN A 17 37.71 -22.35 0.05
C ASN A 17 36.20 -22.63 -0.23
N SER A 18 35.83 -23.88 -0.56
CA SER A 18 34.45 -24.28 -0.86
C SER A 18 33.44 -23.89 0.23
N GLN A 19 33.81 -24.05 1.51
CA GLN A 19 32.92 -23.75 2.65
C GLN A 19 32.48 -22.29 2.69
N GLU A 20 33.33 -21.35 2.28
CA GLU A 20 32.99 -19.92 2.26
C GLU A 20 31.82 -19.64 1.32
N LEU A 21 31.73 -20.34 0.17
CA LEU A 21 30.62 -20.20 -0.75
C LEU A 21 29.36 -20.92 -0.27
N VAL A 22 29.49 -22.11 0.32
CA VAL A 22 28.35 -22.91 0.84
C VAL A 22 27.52 -22.14 1.87
N ARG A 23 28.16 -21.28 2.69
CA ARG A 23 27.46 -20.39 3.65
C ARG A 23 26.46 -19.44 2.98
N TYR A 24 26.67 -19.05 1.72
CA TYR A 24 25.75 -18.21 0.95
C TYR A 24 24.71 -19.02 0.16
N VAL A 25 25.01 -20.29 -0.18
CA VAL A 25 24.07 -21.16 -0.90
C VAL A 25 22.76 -21.34 -0.12
N ILE A 26 22.81 -21.63 1.18
CA ILE A 26 21.59 -21.91 1.96
C ILE A 26 20.66 -20.67 2.03
N PRO A 27 21.14 -19.45 2.36
CA PRO A 27 20.36 -18.22 2.20
C PRO A 27 19.83 -17.99 0.78
N SER A 28 20.65 -18.23 -0.25
CA SER A 28 20.27 -18.03 -1.66
C SER A 28 19.07 -18.87 -2.11
N LEU A 29 18.87 -20.04 -1.47
CA LEU A 29 17.73 -20.92 -1.73
C LEU A 29 16.53 -20.56 -0.85
N VAL A 30 16.73 -20.42 0.47
CA VAL A 30 15.61 -20.28 1.44
C VAL A 30 14.96 -18.90 1.37
N LEU A 31 15.75 -17.83 1.32
CA LEU A 31 15.25 -16.45 1.38
C LEU A 31 14.26 -16.10 0.26
N PRO A 32 14.53 -16.37 -1.03
CA PRO A 32 13.60 -16.01 -2.10
C PRO A 32 12.37 -16.93 -2.11
N THR A 33 12.49 -18.20 -1.69
CA THR A 33 11.34 -19.12 -1.56
C THR A 33 10.36 -18.62 -0.51
N VAL A 34 10.84 -18.29 0.70
CA VAL A 34 9.98 -17.74 1.76
C VAL A 34 9.39 -16.40 1.34
N ALA A 35 10.17 -15.53 0.71
CA ALA A 35 9.69 -14.23 0.22
C ALA A 35 8.57 -14.37 -0.83
N VAL A 36 8.73 -15.24 -1.83
CA VAL A 36 7.72 -15.50 -2.86
C VAL A 36 6.48 -16.17 -2.25
N ALA A 37 6.64 -17.17 -1.38
CA ALA A 37 5.53 -17.81 -0.69
C ALA A 37 4.71 -16.80 0.14
N LEU A 38 5.38 -15.95 0.95
CA LEU A 38 4.75 -14.87 1.70
C LEU A 38 4.08 -13.84 0.78
N ARG A 39 4.68 -13.50 -0.38
CA ARG A 39 4.07 -12.58 -1.37
C ARG A 39 2.78 -13.13 -1.95
N PHE A 40 2.72 -14.41 -2.32
CA PHE A 40 1.50 -15.03 -2.84
C PHE A 40 0.44 -15.21 -1.74
N TRP A 41 0.84 -15.63 -0.52
CA TRP A 41 -0.02 -15.67 0.67
C TRP A 41 -0.63 -14.29 0.97
N ALA A 42 0.19 -13.24 1.01
CA ALA A 42 -0.23 -11.86 1.26
C ALA A 42 -1.29 -11.36 0.28
N ARG A 43 -1.20 -11.78 -0.99
CA ARG A 43 -2.21 -11.43 -2.00
C ARG A 43 -3.50 -12.21 -1.82
N TRP A 44 -3.42 -13.50 -1.53
CA TRP A 44 -4.59 -14.36 -1.30
C TRP A 44 -5.37 -13.93 -0.05
N VAL A 45 -4.69 -13.72 1.08
CA VAL A 45 -5.31 -13.27 2.35
C VAL A 45 -5.98 -11.90 2.23
N ASN A 46 -5.44 -11.00 1.42
CA ASN A 46 -5.94 -9.62 1.27
C ASN A 46 -6.87 -9.43 0.06
N VAL A 47 -7.43 -10.50 -0.52
CA VAL A 47 -8.57 -10.37 -1.46
C VAL A 47 -9.85 -10.05 -0.68
N PRO A 48 -10.61 -8.99 -1.04
CA PRO A 48 -11.94 -8.78 -0.50
C PRO A 48 -12.90 -9.90 -0.90
N SER A 49 -13.79 -10.32 0.00
CA SER A 49 -14.81 -11.34 -0.29
C SER A 49 -15.58 -11.00 -1.58
N GLY A 50 -15.80 -11.99 -2.45
CA GLY A 50 -16.48 -11.79 -3.74
C GLY A 50 -15.63 -11.21 -4.87
N ASN A 51 -14.40 -10.72 -4.62
CA ASN A 51 -13.48 -10.30 -5.68
C ASN A 51 -12.57 -11.44 -6.17
N VAL A 52 -12.25 -11.43 -7.45
CA VAL A 52 -11.28 -12.36 -8.05
C VAL A 52 -9.85 -11.90 -7.75
N LEU A 53 -8.97 -12.85 -7.39
CA LEU A 53 -7.55 -12.65 -7.12
C LEU A 53 -6.79 -12.18 -8.39
N LYS A 54 -6.52 -10.87 -8.49
CA LYS A 54 -5.88 -10.23 -9.65
C LYS A 54 -4.36 -10.12 -9.48
N PHE A 55 -3.65 -11.18 -9.83
CA PHE A 55 -2.20 -11.15 -10.10
C PHE A 55 -1.89 -10.22 -11.29
N TRP A 56 -0.69 -9.64 -11.30
CA TRP A 56 -0.16 -8.83 -12.40
C TRP A 56 1.21 -9.35 -12.84
N TRP A 57 1.80 -8.76 -13.89
CA TRP A 57 3.11 -9.13 -14.41
C TRP A 57 4.24 -9.11 -13.36
N ASP A 58 4.18 -8.25 -12.34
CA ASP A 58 5.15 -8.27 -11.23
C ASP A 58 5.12 -9.58 -10.43
N ASP A 59 3.98 -10.26 -10.39
CA ASP A 59 3.80 -11.55 -9.69
C ASP A 59 4.33 -12.73 -10.50
N TRP A 60 4.06 -12.76 -11.80
CA TRP A 60 4.52 -13.85 -12.67
C TRP A 60 6.02 -13.79 -12.95
N LEU A 61 6.59 -12.59 -13.13
CA LEU A 61 8.03 -12.41 -13.39
C LEU A 61 8.90 -12.82 -12.20
N VAL A 62 8.49 -12.51 -10.96
CA VAL A 62 9.24 -12.93 -9.76
C VAL A 62 9.11 -14.43 -9.50
N LEU A 63 7.94 -15.02 -9.79
CA LEU A 63 7.73 -16.47 -9.72
C LEU A 63 8.58 -17.23 -10.75
N LEU A 64 8.78 -16.67 -11.95
CA LEU A 64 9.63 -17.25 -13.00
C LEU A 64 11.13 -17.10 -12.70
N SER A 65 11.54 -16.09 -11.94
CA SER A 65 12.93 -15.92 -11.49
C SER A 65 13.34 -16.92 -10.41
N LEU A 66 12.43 -17.31 -9.52
CA LEU A 66 12.69 -18.24 -8.42
C LEU A 66 13.34 -19.59 -8.85
N PRO A 67 12.85 -20.34 -9.85
CA PRO A 67 13.48 -21.59 -10.27
C PRO A 67 14.87 -21.39 -10.89
N LEU A 68 15.19 -20.20 -11.43
CA LEU A 68 16.53 -19.89 -11.94
C LEU A 68 17.51 -19.62 -10.79
N ALA A 69 17.08 -18.92 -9.73
CA ALA A 69 17.85 -18.79 -8.50
C ALA A 69 18.10 -20.17 -7.84
N TRP A 70 17.10 -21.05 -7.82
CA TRP A 70 17.25 -22.43 -7.36
C TRP A 70 18.24 -23.22 -8.24
N ALA A 71 18.12 -23.15 -9.56
CA ALA A 71 19.03 -23.82 -10.48
C ALA A 71 20.48 -23.40 -10.22
N GLN A 72 20.75 -22.08 -10.18
CA GLN A 72 22.07 -21.51 -9.87
C GLN A 72 22.61 -22.00 -8.50
N GLY A 73 21.77 -22.01 -7.45
CA GLY A 73 22.19 -22.45 -6.12
C GLY A 73 22.50 -23.95 -6.03
N ILE A 74 21.63 -24.80 -6.57
CA ILE A 74 21.75 -26.26 -6.52
C ILE A 74 22.94 -26.76 -7.35
N THR A 75 23.14 -26.23 -8.57
CA THR A 75 24.30 -26.61 -9.39
C THR A 75 25.61 -26.10 -8.78
N THR A 76 25.63 -24.92 -8.16
CA THR A 76 26.80 -24.41 -7.44
C THR A 76 27.16 -25.30 -6.25
N LEU A 77 26.16 -25.74 -5.49
CA LEU A 77 26.35 -26.70 -4.39
C LEU A 77 26.96 -28.01 -4.89
N TYR A 78 26.41 -28.57 -5.96
CA TYR A 78 26.97 -29.76 -6.61
C TYR A 78 28.41 -29.51 -7.11
N TRP A 79 28.72 -28.34 -7.68
CA TRP A 79 30.08 -28.00 -8.10
C TRP A 79 31.07 -27.95 -6.92
N THR A 80 30.66 -27.49 -5.73
CA THR A 80 31.52 -27.55 -4.52
C THR A 80 31.84 -28.98 -4.08
N SER A 81 30.96 -29.96 -4.34
CA SER A 81 31.25 -31.36 -4.02
C SER A 81 32.28 -32.01 -4.96
N ILE A 82 32.35 -31.57 -6.23
CA ILE A 82 33.23 -32.16 -7.24
C ILE A 82 34.55 -31.40 -7.46
N GLY A 83 34.67 -30.13 -7.05
CA GLY A 83 35.94 -29.40 -7.09
C GLY A 83 35.95 -27.87 -6.91
N LEU A 84 34.81 -27.17 -6.95
CA LEU A 84 34.78 -25.70 -6.76
C LEU A 84 35.31 -25.31 -5.37
N GLY A 85 36.25 -24.38 -5.34
CA GLY A 85 36.98 -23.93 -4.15
C GLY A 85 38.37 -24.53 -3.99
N ARG A 86 38.77 -25.48 -4.83
CA ARG A 86 40.13 -26.03 -4.92
C ARG A 86 40.83 -25.51 -6.17
N HIS A 87 42.16 -25.57 -6.18
CA HIS A 87 42.95 -25.21 -7.35
C HIS A 87 42.72 -26.12 -8.57
N VAL A 88 42.80 -25.57 -9.78
CA VAL A 88 42.45 -26.25 -11.04
C VAL A 88 43.25 -27.52 -11.31
N TYR A 89 44.50 -27.57 -10.85
CA TYR A 89 45.38 -28.74 -10.95
C TYR A 89 45.11 -29.82 -9.89
N MET A 90 44.28 -29.54 -8.88
CA MET A 90 43.80 -30.52 -7.88
C MET A 90 42.43 -31.13 -8.22
N VAL A 91 41.81 -30.71 -9.32
CA VAL A 91 40.50 -31.21 -9.78
C VAL A 91 40.70 -32.20 -10.93
N SER A 92 40.16 -33.42 -10.78
CA SER A 92 40.23 -34.44 -11.83
C SER A 92 39.60 -33.95 -13.15
N PRO A 93 40.18 -34.25 -14.33
CA PRO A 93 39.72 -33.69 -15.62
C PRO A 93 38.24 -33.87 -15.94
N SER A 94 37.63 -34.98 -15.50
CA SER A 94 36.18 -35.24 -15.59
C SER A 94 35.36 -34.21 -14.81
N HIS A 95 35.66 -34.03 -13.52
CA HIS A 95 35.01 -33.05 -12.66
C HIS A 95 35.28 -31.61 -13.12
N LEU A 96 36.48 -31.31 -13.65
CA LEU A 96 36.80 -30.00 -14.21
C LEU A 96 35.90 -29.68 -15.42
N LYS A 97 35.75 -30.62 -16.36
CA LYS A 97 34.81 -30.47 -17.49
C LYS A 97 33.38 -30.23 -17.02
N THR A 98 32.88 -31.04 -16.08
CA THR A 98 31.53 -30.86 -15.51
C THR A 98 31.40 -29.52 -14.78
N GLY A 99 32.43 -29.08 -14.06
CA GLY A 99 32.47 -27.78 -13.39
C GLY A 99 32.40 -26.59 -14.36
N LEU A 100 33.10 -26.65 -15.48
CA LEU A 100 33.03 -25.62 -16.53
C LEU A 100 31.66 -25.59 -17.23
N ILE A 101 31.00 -26.74 -17.40
CA ILE A 101 29.60 -26.81 -17.88
C ILE A 101 28.65 -26.15 -16.86
N ILE A 102 28.85 -26.38 -15.56
CA ILE A 102 28.07 -25.72 -14.50
C ILE A 102 28.30 -24.21 -14.48
N LEU A 103 29.56 -23.74 -14.57
CA LEU A 103 29.89 -22.32 -14.66
C LEU A 103 29.18 -21.64 -15.85
N TYR A 104 29.18 -22.31 -17.00
CA TYR A 104 28.50 -21.84 -18.21
C TYR A 104 26.98 -21.76 -18.02
N ALA A 105 26.33 -22.82 -17.52
CA ALA A 105 24.90 -22.83 -17.24
C ALA A 105 24.49 -21.77 -16.20
N ASN A 106 25.31 -21.59 -15.16
CA ASN A 106 25.05 -20.64 -14.08
C ASN A 106 25.12 -19.18 -14.52
N PHE A 107 25.87 -18.87 -15.59
CA PHE A 107 25.79 -17.54 -16.20
C PHE A 107 24.37 -17.26 -16.72
N PHE A 108 23.76 -18.19 -17.47
CA PHE A 108 22.39 -18.01 -17.97
C PHE A 108 21.35 -17.98 -16.85
N PHE A 109 21.47 -18.84 -15.83
CA PHE A 109 20.56 -18.82 -14.69
C PHE A 109 20.62 -17.49 -13.91
N TRP A 110 21.82 -16.94 -13.72
CA TRP A 110 22.03 -15.65 -13.06
C TRP A 110 21.47 -14.47 -13.88
N ASN A 111 21.85 -14.34 -15.17
CA ASN A 111 21.39 -13.21 -16.00
C ASN A 111 19.87 -13.22 -16.19
N ILE A 112 19.31 -14.32 -16.71
CA ILE A 112 17.88 -14.40 -17.01
C ILE A 112 17.05 -14.22 -15.73
N GLY A 113 17.47 -14.80 -14.61
CA GLY A 113 16.84 -14.60 -13.31
C GLY A 113 16.89 -13.15 -12.84
N LEU A 114 18.07 -12.53 -12.83
CA LEU A 114 18.26 -11.14 -12.42
C LEU A 114 17.47 -10.17 -13.32
N THR A 115 17.43 -10.41 -14.64
CA THR A 115 16.63 -9.66 -15.61
C THR A 115 15.13 -9.80 -15.34
N LEU A 116 14.62 -11.01 -15.09
CA LEU A 116 13.21 -11.21 -14.73
C LEU A 116 12.84 -10.52 -13.41
N SER A 117 13.73 -10.55 -12.41
CA SER A 117 13.57 -9.80 -11.16
C SER A 117 13.53 -8.29 -11.40
N LYS A 118 14.45 -7.73 -12.20
CA LYS A 118 14.46 -6.32 -12.60
C LYS A 118 13.19 -5.89 -13.34
N LEU A 119 12.67 -6.74 -14.23
CA LEU A 119 11.40 -6.50 -14.92
C LEU A 119 10.20 -6.55 -13.94
N SER A 120 10.23 -7.43 -12.93
CA SER A 120 9.24 -7.43 -11.85
C SER A 120 9.28 -6.13 -11.03
N VAL A 121 10.46 -5.59 -10.68
CA VAL A 121 10.60 -4.26 -10.04
C VAL A 121 9.94 -3.16 -10.88
N LEU A 122 10.19 -3.15 -12.20
CA LEU A 122 9.61 -2.14 -13.10
C LEU A 122 8.09 -2.31 -13.24
N CYS A 123 7.57 -3.55 -13.32
CA CYS A 123 6.12 -3.81 -13.29
C CYS A 123 5.49 -3.37 -11.96
N LEU A 124 6.16 -3.59 -10.83
CA LEU A 124 5.73 -3.16 -9.49
C LEU A 124 5.69 -1.62 -9.40
N TYR A 125 6.71 -0.92 -9.90
CA TYR A 125 6.71 0.54 -10.00
C TYR A 125 5.59 1.06 -10.91
N ALA A 126 5.30 0.40 -12.03
CA ALA A 126 4.18 0.76 -12.90
C ALA A 126 2.80 0.51 -12.26
N ARG A 127 2.71 -0.49 -11.36
CA ARG A 127 1.51 -0.82 -10.58
C ARG A 127 1.27 0.18 -9.44
N ILE A 128 2.33 0.70 -8.81
CA ILE A 128 2.28 1.71 -7.74
C ILE A 128 2.07 3.12 -8.32
N PHE A 129 2.99 3.60 -9.16
CA PHE A 129 3.08 5.00 -9.58
C PHE A 129 2.28 5.29 -10.87
N LYS A 130 0.95 5.14 -10.79
CA LYS A 130 0.03 5.30 -11.93
C LYS A 130 -0.11 6.74 -12.49
N VAL A 131 0.52 7.74 -11.86
CA VAL A 131 0.11 9.16 -11.93
C VAL A 131 0.70 9.96 -13.11
N LYS A 132 1.96 9.73 -13.50
CA LYS A 132 2.66 10.59 -14.48
C LYS A 132 3.03 9.85 -15.77
N THR A 133 2.54 10.33 -16.91
CA THR A 133 2.82 9.74 -18.24
C THR A 133 4.31 9.76 -18.59
N ALA A 134 5.04 10.81 -18.22
CA ALA A 134 6.49 10.91 -18.46
C ALA A 134 7.28 9.83 -17.70
N PHE A 135 6.98 9.62 -16.41
CA PHE A 135 7.55 8.54 -15.61
C PHE A 135 7.23 7.17 -16.23
N ARG A 136 5.98 6.94 -16.66
CA ARG A 136 5.60 5.67 -17.31
C ARG A 136 6.35 5.46 -18.62
N ARG A 137 6.64 6.49 -19.41
CA ARG A 137 7.50 6.39 -20.61
C ARG A 137 8.94 6.00 -20.22
N ALA A 138 9.55 6.72 -19.26
CA ALA A 138 10.89 6.42 -18.78
C ALA A 138 11.02 4.98 -18.25
N LEU A 139 10.02 4.51 -17.49
CA LEU A 139 9.95 3.15 -16.97
C LEU A 139 9.97 2.08 -18.06
N TRP A 140 9.19 2.25 -19.14
CA TRP A 140 9.21 1.30 -20.27
C TRP A 140 10.47 1.41 -21.12
N ILE A 141 11.10 2.59 -21.21
CA ILE A 141 12.42 2.77 -21.86
C ILE A 141 13.50 2.00 -21.07
N VAL A 142 13.53 2.13 -19.74
CA VAL A 142 14.46 1.38 -18.88
C VAL A 142 14.18 -0.13 -18.93
N GLY A 143 12.91 -0.54 -18.99
CA GLY A 143 12.54 -1.95 -19.20
C GLY A 143 13.01 -2.51 -20.55
N ALA A 144 12.83 -1.75 -21.63
CA ALA A 144 13.32 -2.13 -22.96
C ALA A 144 14.85 -2.19 -23.01
N LEU A 145 15.55 -1.25 -22.35
CA LEU A 145 17.01 -1.27 -22.23
C LEU A 145 17.50 -2.50 -21.45
N ASN A 146 16.82 -2.88 -20.38
CA ASN A 146 17.14 -4.09 -19.60
C ASN A 146 16.95 -5.38 -20.42
N VAL A 147 15.89 -5.46 -21.24
CA VAL A 147 15.70 -6.59 -22.18
C VAL A 147 16.73 -6.60 -23.30
N ALA A 148 17.07 -5.43 -23.88
CA ALA A 148 18.11 -5.33 -24.91
C ALA A 148 19.49 -5.73 -24.37
N TRP A 149 19.79 -5.38 -23.12
CA TRP A 149 21.00 -5.80 -22.42
C TRP A 149 21.03 -7.33 -22.19
N GLU A 150 19.92 -7.94 -21.76
CA GLU A 150 19.82 -9.40 -21.62
C GLU A 150 20.07 -10.12 -22.94
N ILE A 151 19.48 -9.64 -24.05
CA ILE A 151 19.69 -10.23 -25.39
C ILE A 151 21.17 -10.18 -25.77
N PHE A 152 21.86 -9.08 -25.48
CA PHE A 152 23.32 -8.94 -25.71
C PHE A 152 24.14 -9.86 -24.78
N ALA A 153 23.80 -9.95 -23.49
CA ALA A 153 24.47 -10.82 -22.53
C ALA A 153 24.32 -12.30 -22.92
N PHE A 154 23.10 -12.72 -23.27
CA PHE A 154 22.77 -14.06 -23.72
C PHE A 154 23.57 -14.47 -24.96
N PHE A 155 23.54 -13.69 -26.04
CA PHE A 155 24.25 -14.05 -27.28
C PHE A 155 25.77 -13.95 -27.16
N SER A 156 26.30 -12.99 -26.41
CA SER A 156 27.75 -12.91 -26.18
C SER A 156 28.30 -14.03 -25.29
N ALA A 157 27.49 -14.56 -24.37
CA ALA A 157 27.81 -15.79 -23.63
C ALA A 157 27.69 -17.04 -24.51
N LEU A 158 26.62 -17.15 -25.29
CA LEU A 158 26.37 -18.29 -26.18
C LEU A 158 27.55 -18.49 -27.16
N PHE A 159 28.07 -17.40 -27.71
CA PHE A 159 29.17 -17.41 -28.68
C PHE A 159 30.52 -16.97 -28.09
N GLN A 160 30.73 -17.12 -26.78
CA GLN A 160 31.98 -16.70 -26.11
C GLN A 160 33.24 -17.47 -26.59
N CYS A 161 33.07 -18.62 -27.24
CA CYS A 161 34.13 -19.35 -27.94
C CYS A 161 33.64 -19.89 -29.28
N THR A 162 34.56 -20.02 -30.23
CA THR A 162 34.38 -20.72 -31.51
C THR A 162 35.43 -21.84 -31.64
N PRO A 163 35.04 -23.14 -31.61
CA PRO A 163 33.69 -23.66 -31.34
C PRO A 163 33.27 -23.49 -29.87
N ILE A 164 31.95 -23.53 -29.62
CA ILE A 164 31.36 -23.35 -28.27
C ILE A 164 31.89 -24.41 -27.29
N GLU A 165 32.14 -25.64 -27.75
CA GLU A 165 32.69 -26.72 -26.92
C GLU A 165 34.00 -26.38 -26.20
N LYS A 166 34.77 -25.42 -26.72
CA LYS A 166 36.03 -24.99 -26.10
C LYS A 166 35.83 -24.35 -24.71
N VAL A 167 34.62 -23.86 -24.41
CA VAL A 167 34.24 -23.33 -23.08
C VAL A 167 34.47 -24.36 -21.97
N TRP A 168 34.08 -25.61 -22.20
CA TRP A 168 34.20 -26.70 -21.23
C TRP A 168 35.28 -27.73 -21.60
N ASN A 169 35.91 -27.58 -22.77
CA ASN A 169 37.05 -28.36 -23.21
C ASN A 169 38.24 -27.44 -23.57
N PRO A 170 38.88 -26.78 -22.59
CA PRO A 170 39.99 -25.84 -22.83
C PRO A 170 41.26 -26.52 -23.39
N LEU A 171 41.34 -27.85 -23.36
CA LEU A 171 42.42 -28.64 -23.96
C LEU A 171 42.20 -28.91 -25.47
N MET A 172 41.06 -28.50 -26.03
CA MET A 172 40.77 -28.62 -27.47
C MET A 172 41.77 -27.78 -28.29
N LYS A 173 42.46 -28.42 -29.23
CA LYS A 173 43.36 -27.76 -30.19
C LYS A 173 42.57 -26.93 -31.20
N GLY A 174 43.08 -25.74 -31.55
CA GLY A 174 42.38 -24.79 -32.41
C GLY A 174 41.24 -24.05 -31.70
N GLY A 175 40.59 -23.13 -32.41
CA GLY A 175 39.48 -22.31 -31.89
C GLY A 175 39.90 -21.14 -30.98
N VAL A 176 39.05 -20.11 -30.93
CA VAL A 176 39.30 -18.83 -30.23
C VAL A 176 38.21 -18.58 -29.20
N CYS A 177 38.54 -17.92 -28.09
CA CYS A 177 37.58 -17.46 -27.08
C CYS A 177 37.76 -15.96 -26.84
N ILE A 178 36.70 -15.29 -26.37
CA ILE A 178 36.76 -13.91 -25.90
C ILE A 178 37.64 -13.81 -24.64
N ASN A 179 38.15 -12.61 -24.34
CA ASN A 179 38.88 -12.39 -23.10
C ASN A 179 37.91 -12.37 -21.91
N TYR A 180 37.85 -13.48 -21.17
CA TYR A 180 36.93 -13.67 -20.04
C TYR A 180 36.96 -12.52 -19.03
N TYR A 181 38.13 -12.06 -18.59
CA TYR A 181 38.25 -10.96 -17.64
C TYR A 181 37.57 -9.67 -18.14
N LYS A 182 37.92 -9.21 -19.35
CA LYS A 182 37.32 -8.02 -19.96
C LYS A 182 35.82 -8.16 -20.18
N TRP A 183 35.35 -9.35 -20.57
CA TRP A 183 33.93 -9.61 -20.79
C TRP A 183 33.13 -9.63 -19.47
N PHE A 184 33.56 -10.40 -18.46
CA PHE A 184 32.93 -10.41 -17.13
C PHE A 184 32.93 -9.01 -16.49
N LEU A 185 34.00 -8.23 -16.63
CA LEU A 185 34.07 -6.86 -16.15
C LEU A 185 33.11 -5.92 -16.90
N THR A 186 33.02 -6.05 -18.23
CA THR A 186 32.07 -5.27 -19.05
C THR A 186 30.63 -5.57 -18.68
N MET A 187 30.30 -6.86 -18.47
CA MET A 187 28.99 -7.26 -17.96
C MET A 187 28.75 -6.69 -16.57
N ALA A 188 29.69 -6.81 -15.64
CA ALA A 188 29.53 -6.32 -14.27
C ALA A 188 29.23 -4.82 -14.19
N ILE A 189 30.03 -3.99 -14.89
CA ILE A 189 29.83 -2.54 -14.94
C ILE A 189 28.49 -2.18 -15.59
N SER A 190 28.11 -2.85 -16.69
CA SER A 190 26.85 -2.53 -17.38
C SER A 190 25.60 -3.01 -16.62
N THR A 191 25.63 -4.16 -15.95
CA THR A 191 24.57 -4.58 -15.02
C THR A 191 24.39 -3.55 -13.89
N PHE A 192 25.49 -3.12 -13.28
CA PHE A 192 25.54 -2.16 -12.17
C PHE A 192 24.97 -0.79 -12.55
N LEU A 193 25.28 -0.29 -13.75
CA LEU A 193 24.69 0.95 -14.25
C LEU A 193 23.17 0.84 -14.42
N LEU A 194 22.65 -0.32 -14.86
CA LEU A 194 21.20 -0.57 -14.92
C LEU A 194 20.59 -0.63 -13.51
N ASP A 195 21.27 -1.20 -12.51
CA ASP A 195 20.80 -1.19 -11.11
C ASP A 195 20.61 0.23 -10.57
N ILE A 196 21.57 1.13 -10.82
CA ILE A 196 21.47 2.55 -10.46
C ILE A 196 20.29 3.21 -11.18
N ILE A 197 20.15 3.02 -12.49
CA ILE A 197 19.08 3.62 -13.29
C ILE A 197 17.69 3.17 -12.79
N ILE A 198 17.53 1.88 -12.48
CA ILE A 198 16.26 1.33 -11.95
C ILE A 198 15.96 1.88 -10.55
N LEU A 199 16.95 2.00 -9.66
CA LEU A 199 16.74 2.51 -8.30
C LEU A 199 16.42 4.02 -8.27
N LEU A 200 17.07 4.82 -9.10
CA LEU A 200 16.85 6.27 -9.15
C LEU A 200 15.54 6.67 -9.84
N LEU A 201 15.04 5.86 -10.77
CA LEU A 201 13.80 6.10 -11.53
C LEU A 201 12.60 6.61 -10.68
N PRO A 202 12.21 5.98 -9.55
CA PRO A 202 11.12 6.47 -8.68
C PRO A 202 11.44 7.71 -7.81
N MET A 203 12.71 8.04 -7.56
CA MET A 203 13.09 9.07 -6.58
C MET A 203 12.47 10.46 -6.82
N PRO A 204 12.43 11.00 -8.06
CA PRO A 204 11.82 12.31 -8.32
C PRO A 204 10.31 12.41 -8.04
N ILE A 205 9.60 11.28 -7.95
CA ILE A 205 8.19 11.27 -7.53
C ILE A 205 8.07 11.38 -6.02
N LEU A 206 8.96 10.73 -5.28
CA LEU A 206 8.89 10.60 -3.82
C LEU A 206 9.29 11.89 -3.10
N TYR A 207 10.28 12.63 -3.63
CA TYR A 207 10.60 13.98 -3.16
C TYR A 207 9.44 14.98 -3.35
N GLN A 208 8.47 14.69 -4.22
CA GLN A 208 7.30 15.54 -4.48
C GLN A 208 6.04 15.09 -3.74
N LEU A 209 6.14 14.15 -2.80
CA LEU A 209 5.00 13.50 -2.17
C LEU A 209 5.06 13.56 -0.64
N SER A 210 4.16 14.35 -0.04
CA SER A 210 3.95 14.48 1.40
C SER A 210 3.36 13.21 2.01
N LEU A 211 4.20 12.18 2.18
CA LEU A 211 3.81 10.92 2.77
C LEU A 211 3.68 11.01 4.31
N SER A 212 2.64 10.36 4.85
CA SER A 212 2.50 10.09 6.28
C SER A 212 3.60 9.15 6.79
N THR A 213 3.94 9.22 8.08
CA THR A 213 5.12 8.56 8.66
C THR A 213 5.19 7.06 8.34
N ASN A 214 4.09 6.32 8.46
CA ASN A 214 4.06 4.89 8.15
C ASN A 214 4.34 4.60 6.66
N ARG A 215 3.93 5.49 5.75
CA ARG A 215 4.26 5.39 4.31
C ARG A 215 5.69 5.84 4.03
N LYS A 216 6.23 6.82 4.75
CA LYS A 216 7.66 7.18 4.70
C LYS A 216 8.54 6.01 5.14
N VAL A 217 8.20 5.31 6.22
CA VAL A 217 8.92 4.12 6.69
C VAL A 217 8.83 2.97 5.68
N LEU A 218 7.63 2.66 5.17
CA LEU A 218 7.45 1.64 4.13
C LEU A 218 8.31 1.93 2.89
N VAL A 219 8.28 3.17 2.40
CA VAL A 219 9.13 3.62 1.29
C VAL A 219 10.61 3.48 1.66
N ALA A 220 11.05 4.01 2.81
CA ALA A 220 12.44 3.97 3.23
C ALA A 220 13.01 2.55 3.31
N VAL A 221 12.26 1.56 3.80
CA VAL A 221 12.71 0.16 3.82
C VAL A 221 12.83 -0.42 2.40
N LEU A 222 11.87 -0.13 1.51
CA LEU A 222 11.95 -0.56 0.11
C LEU A 222 13.18 0.03 -0.61
N PHE A 223 13.52 1.30 -0.32
CA PHE A 223 14.76 1.90 -0.83
C PHE A 223 15.99 1.31 -0.20
N LEU A 224 16.02 1.10 1.13
CA LEU A 224 17.17 0.52 1.82
C LEU A 224 17.52 -0.88 1.27
N CYS A 225 16.52 -1.71 1.01
CA CYS A 225 16.73 -3.02 0.37
C CYS A 225 17.09 -2.91 -1.12
N GLY A 226 16.62 -1.88 -1.83
CA GLY A 226 17.09 -1.55 -3.18
C GLY A 226 18.56 -1.12 -3.23
N TYR A 227 19.00 -0.27 -2.30
CA TYR A 227 20.41 0.11 -2.10
C TYR A 227 21.27 -1.10 -1.72
N ALA A 228 20.75 -2.03 -0.90
CA ALA A 228 21.44 -3.28 -0.59
C ALA A 228 21.72 -4.10 -1.86
N ASN A 229 20.78 -4.19 -2.81
CA ASN A 229 21.02 -4.88 -4.08
C ASN A 229 22.18 -4.26 -4.89
N ILE A 230 22.29 -2.92 -4.90
CA ILE A 230 23.44 -2.23 -5.51
C ILE A 230 24.76 -2.61 -4.83
N ALA A 231 24.78 -2.76 -3.50
CA ALA A 231 26.00 -3.17 -2.78
C ALA A 231 26.51 -4.56 -3.22
N PHE A 232 25.63 -5.50 -3.59
CA PHE A 232 26.03 -6.80 -4.16
C PHE A 232 26.58 -6.66 -5.58
N SER A 233 25.98 -5.81 -6.43
CA SER A 233 26.49 -5.54 -7.77
C SER A 233 27.84 -4.80 -7.76
N VAL A 234 28.06 -3.90 -6.79
CA VAL A 234 29.37 -3.27 -6.55
C VAL A 234 30.37 -4.31 -6.05
N GLY A 235 30.01 -5.11 -5.03
CA GLY A 235 30.87 -6.15 -4.46
C GLY A 235 31.33 -7.17 -5.51
N ARG A 236 30.42 -7.59 -6.41
CA ARG A 236 30.70 -8.42 -7.57
C ARG A 236 31.70 -7.76 -8.53
N THR A 237 31.50 -6.49 -8.86
CA THR A 237 32.37 -5.73 -9.76
C THR A 237 33.77 -5.58 -9.17
N VAL A 238 33.88 -5.23 -7.88
CA VAL A 238 35.15 -5.12 -7.14
C VAL A 238 35.86 -6.47 -7.05
N ALA A 239 35.13 -7.56 -6.79
CA ALA A 239 35.71 -8.91 -6.74
C ALA A 239 36.27 -9.38 -8.08
N ILE A 240 35.69 -8.95 -9.22
CA ILE A 240 36.25 -9.21 -10.55
C ILE A 240 37.54 -8.40 -10.76
N ILE A 241 37.54 -7.11 -10.40
CA ILE A 241 38.73 -6.24 -10.51
C ILE A 241 39.90 -6.73 -9.64
N GLN A 242 39.61 -7.31 -8.48
CA GLN A 242 40.62 -7.85 -7.55
C GLN A 242 41.21 -9.21 -7.98
N GLU A 243 40.59 -9.92 -8.93
CA GLU A 243 41.00 -11.26 -9.38
C GLU A 243 41.23 -11.28 -10.91
N PRO A 244 42.16 -10.47 -11.47
CA PRO A 244 42.32 -10.34 -12.92
C PRO A 244 42.63 -11.67 -13.64
N ASP A 245 43.34 -12.57 -12.94
CA ASP A 245 43.74 -13.88 -13.45
C ASP A 245 42.73 -15.01 -13.14
N PHE A 246 41.48 -14.71 -12.73
CA PHE A 246 40.47 -15.74 -12.41
C PHE A 246 40.25 -16.75 -13.54
N ALA A 247 40.54 -16.39 -14.79
CA ALA A 247 40.40 -17.25 -15.97
C ALA A 247 41.48 -18.37 -16.03
N GLN A 248 42.57 -18.26 -15.26
CA GLN A 248 43.61 -19.28 -15.17
C GLN A 248 43.26 -20.38 -14.15
N ASP A 249 42.67 -20.00 -13.01
CA ASP A 249 42.12 -20.93 -12.01
C ASP A 249 40.64 -20.58 -11.68
N PRO A 250 39.71 -20.89 -12.62
CA PRO A 250 38.29 -20.61 -12.42
C PRO A 250 37.65 -21.51 -11.36
N THR A 251 38.36 -22.53 -10.87
CA THR A 251 37.91 -23.41 -9.77
C THR A 251 38.21 -22.84 -8.40
N TYR A 252 39.30 -22.07 -8.23
CA TYR A 252 39.65 -21.43 -6.96
C TYR A 252 39.10 -20.00 -6.85
N SER A 253 39.43 -19.11 -7.81
CA SER A 253 39.07 -17.68 -7.73
C SER A 253 37.57 -17.41 -7.82
N MET A 254 36.78 -18.30 -8.44
CA MET A 254 35.31 -18.14 -8.51
C MET A 254 34.62 -18.17 -7.15
N ILE A 255 35.23 -18.62 -6.05
CA ILE A 255 34.66 -18.47 -4.71
C ILE A 255 34.44 -16.97 -4.37
N ARG A 256 35.41 -16.13 -4.72
CA ARG A 256 35.45 -14.70 -4.34
C ARG A 256 34.46 -13.85 -5.12
N ILE A 257 34.17 -14.23 -6.36
CA ILE A 257 33.18 -13.61 -7.25
C ILE A 257 31.79 -14.24 -7.02
N GLY A 258 31.73 -15.57 -6.88
CA GLY A 258 30.52 -16.38 -6.75
C GLY A 258 29.65 -16.04 -5.55
N ARG A 259 30.26 -15.69 -4.40
CA ARG A 259 29.53 -15.24 -3.20
C ARG A 259 28.63 -14.01 -3.43
N TRP A 260 28.98 -13.17 -4.40
CA TRP A 260 28.15 -12.03 -4.79
C TRP A 260 27.08 -12.45 -5.80
N LEU A 261 27.50 -13.14 -6.88
CA LEU A 261 26.61 -13.67 -7.94
C LEU A 261 25.46 -14.51 -7.40
N ILE A 262 25.69 -15.32 -6.36
CA ILE A 262 24.70 -16.23 -5.80
C ILE A 262 23.66 -15.54 -4.91
N MET A 263 23.97 -14.35 -4.37
CA MET A 263 23.06 -13.61 -3.48
C MET A 263 22.30 -12.48 -4.18
N GLU A 264 22.83 -11.96 -5.28
CA GLU A 264 22.30 -10.81 -6.03
C GLU A 264 20.86 -11.02 -6.52
N ASN A 265 20.57 -12.11 -7.26
CA ASN A 265 19.20 -12.38 -7.70
C ASN A 265 18.24 -12.74 -6.53
N PRO A 266 18.60 -13.61 -5.56
CA PRO A 266 17.78 -13.84 -4.37
C PRO A 266 17.41 -12.60 -3.56
N LEU A 267 18.33 -11.64 -3.41
CA LEU A 267 18.06 -10.38 -2.71
C LEU A 267 17.18 -9.44 -3.53
N CYS A 268 17.33 -9.43 -4.86
CA CYS A 268 16.39 -8.76 -5.76
C CYS A 268 14.97 -9.33 -5.57
N ILE A 269 14.81 -10.66 -5.65
CA ILE A 269 13.53 -11.37 -5.39
C ILE A 269 12.95 -11.01 -4.01
N PHE A 270 13.77 -11.02 -2.95
CA PHE A 270 13.35 -10.64 -1.60
C PHE A 270 12.83 -9.19 -1.55
N SER A 271 13.58 -8.24 -2.10
CA SER A 271 13.21 -6.82 -2.11
C SER A 271 11.88 -6.55 -2.82
N ILE A 272 11.59 -7.28 -3.90
CA ILE A 272 10.33 -7.23 -4.66
C ILE A 272 9.15 -7.72 -3.80
N CYS A 273 9.36 -8.67 -2.89
CA CYS A 273 8.32 -9.27 -2.07
C CYS A 273 7.92 -8.43 -0.84
N LEU A 274 8.82 -7.56 -0.37
CA LEU A 274 8.61 -6.72 0.82
C LEU A 274 7.26 -5.98 0.87
N PRO A 275 6.73 -5.31 -0.18
CA PRO A 275 5.46 -4.58 -0.09
C PRO A 275 4.26 -5.49 0.24
N ALA A 276 4.34 -6.77 -0.14
CA ALA A 276 3.33 -7.77 0.17
C ALA A 276 3.54 -8.36 1.58
N MET A 277 4.78 -8.57 2.01
CA MET A 277 5.08 -8.94 3.39
C MET A 277 4.58 -7.87 4.38
N PHE A 278 4.75 -6.58 4.06
CA PHE A 278 4.23 -5.48 4.88
C PHE A 278 2.70 -5.46 5.01
N SER A 279 1.93 -5.92 4.01
CA SER A 279 0.47 -6.02 4.15
C SER A 279 0.02 -7.21 5.01
N LEU A 280 0.83 -8.28 5.13
CA LEU A 280 0.62 -9.32 6.15
C LEU A 280 0.90 -8.77 7.57
N VAL A 281 2.05 -8.11 7.77
CA VAL A 281 2.43 -7.54 9.08
C VAL A 281 1.39 -6.54 9.56
N ARG A 282 0.95 -5.61 8.70
CA ARG A 282 -0.11 -4.66 9.05
C ARG A 282 -1.40 -5.37 9.43
N ARG A 283 -1.85 -6.36 8.66
CA ARG A 283 -3.07 -7.11 8.97
C ARG A 283 -2.96 -7.86 10.30
N ALA A 284 -1.81 -8.44 10.61
CA ALA A 284 -1.56 -9.11 11.88
C ALA A 284 -1.65 -8.17 13.09
N ILE A 285 -1.28 -6.90 12.91
CA ILE A 285 -1.43 -5.83 13.92
C ILE A 285 -2.89 -5.35 14.00
N GLU A 286 -3.54 -5.13 12.85
CA GLU A 286 -4.87 -4.51 12.75
C GLU A 286 -6.03 -5.48 13.07
N TYR A 287 -5.83 -6.79 12.89
CA TYR A 287 -6.85 -7.84 13.06
C TYR A 287 -6.36 -9.08 13.85
N GLY A 288 -5.19 -8.99 14.50
CA GLY A 288 -4.55 -10.10 15.21
C GLY A 288 -3.95 -11.18 14.29
N PRO A 289 -3.03 -12.03 14.81
CA PRO A 289 -2.32 -13.03 14.00
C PRO A 289 -3.22 -14.14 13.45
N ALA A 290 -4.33 -14.46 14.12
CA ALA A 290 -5.32 -15.44 13.64
C ALA A 290 -5.92 -15.06 12.27
N SER A 291 -6.02 -13.76 11.98
CA SER A 291 -6.55 -13.25 10.71
C SER A 291 -5.70 -13.59 9.47
N LEU A 292 -4.49 -14.14 9.66
CA LEU A 292 -3.60 -14.62 8.60
C LEU A 292 -3.86 -16.07 8.19
N LEU A 293 -4.40 -16.88 9.12
CA LEU A 293 -4.66 -18.32 8.97
C LEU A 293 -6.13 -18.60 8.65
N VAL A 294 -7.05 -17.76 9.16
CA VAL A 294 -8.48 -17.95 9.03
C VAL A 294 -9.00 -17.49 7.66
N SER A 295 -9.32 -18.46 6.80
CA SER A 295 -10.31 -18.27 5.73
C SER A 295 -11.61 -17.73 6.34
N LYS A 296 -12.13 -16.61 5.82
CA LYS A 296 -13.21 -15.81 6.46
C LYS A 296 -14.46 -16.61 6.86
N SER A 297 -14.72 -17.78 6.28
CA SER A 297 -15.78 -18.72 6.65
C SER A 297 -15.90 -18.99 8.16
N TYR A 298 -14.78 -19.07 8.88
CA TYR A 298 -14.81 -19.34 10.33
C TYR A 298 -15.03 -18.10 11.22
N ALA A 299 -14.78 -16.89 10.71
CA ALA A 299 -15.06 -15.66 11.46
C ALA A 299 -16.57 -15.49 11.74
N PHE A 300 -17.42 -16.00 10.84
CA PHE A 300 -18.87 -15.99 11.00
C PHE A 300 -19.36 -16.99 12.08
N MET A 301 -18.67 -18.12 12.26
CA MET A 301 -19.00 -19.09 13.32
C MET A 301 -18.57 -18.63 14.71
N SER A 302 -17.48 -17.86 14.82
CA SER A 302 -16.96 -17.41 16.12
C SER A 302 -17.88 -16.44 16.88
N ASN A 303 -18.80 -15.75 16.18
CA ASN A 303 -19.75 -14.82 16.79
C ASN A 303 -21.14 -15.43 17.06
N SER A 304 -21.30 -16.74 16.81
CA SER A 304 -22.57 -17.47 16.97
C SER A 304 -22.63 -18.29 18.27
N GLY A 305 -21.77 -18.01 19.25
CA GLY A 305 -21.35 -19.01 20.25
C GLY A 305 -21.14 -18.53 21.70
N SER A 306 -21.87 -17.53 22.21
CA SER A 306 -22.05 -17.33 23.67
C SER A 306 -23.19 -16.34 23.99
N GLY A 307 -24.43 -16.81 24.00
CA GLY A 307 -25.62 -16.00 24.34
C GLY A 307 -26.70 -16.87 24.97
N TYR A 308 -26.72 -16.94 26.31
CA TYR A 308 -27.52 -17.92 27.04
C TYR A 308 -29.02 -17.55 27.07
N SER A 309 -29.79 -18.05 26.10
CA SER A 309 -31.26 -17.93 26.10
C SER A 309 -31.89 -18.65 27.29
N LYS A 310 -32.18 -17.92 28.38
CA LYS A 310 -33.03 -18.42 29.46
C LYS A 310 -34.47 -18.51 28.98
N THR A 311 -34.88 -19.71 28.55
CA THR A 311 -36.25 -20.04 28.20
C THR A 311 -37.13 -20.12 29.46
N SER A 312 -37.89 -19.05 29.73
CA SER A 312 -38.94 -19.07 30.76
C SER A 312 -40.09 -19.98 30.35
N ALA A 313 -40.19 -21.15 30.97
CA ALA A 313 -41.29 -22.09 30.76
C ALA A 313 -42.60 -21.59 31.38
N VAL A 314 -43.73 -21.79 30.69
CA VAL A 314 -45.05 -21.34 31.12
C VAL A 314 -45.77 -22.41 31.95
N ARG A 315 -46.15 -22.08 33.20
CA ARG A 315 -47.32 -22.57 33.98
C ARG A 315 -47.22 -22.15 35.46
N PRO A 316 -48.33 -22.04 36.22
CA PRO A 316 -49.52 -21.24 35.92
C PRO A 316 -49.91 -20.34 37.13
N THR A 317 -51.08 -19.72 37.09
CA THR A 317 -51.61 -18.75 38.06
C THR A 317 -51.76 -19.24 39.50
N LYS A 318 -51.43 -18.37 40.49
CA LYS A 318 -52.30 -18.12 41.68
C LYS A 318 -51.88 -16.90 42.55
N SER A 319 -52.82 -15.95 42.64
CA SER A 319 -53.27 -15.21 43.83
C SER A 319 -52.31 -14.43 44.78
N MET A 320 -52.58 -13.12 44.84
CA MET A 320 -52.77 -12.30 46.05
C MET A 320 -51.60 -11.69 46.86
N LYS A 321 -51.90 -10.42 47.25
CA LYS A 321 -51.47 -9.63 48.42
C LYS A 321 -50.20 -8.77 48.33
N ASN A 322 -50.47 -7.47 48.47
CA ASN A 322 -49.63 -6.36 48.92
C ASN A 322 -48.65 -6.73 50.03
N ILE A 323 -47.57 -5.94 50.14
CA ILE A 323 -47.38 -5.01 51.27
C ILE A 323 -46.38 -3.91 50.86
N ASN A 324 -46.55 -2.70 51.40
CA ASN A 324 -45.62 -1.59 51.21
C ASN A 324 -44.36 -1.79 52.06
N ASN A 325 -43.23 -1.18 51.68
CA ASN A 325 -42.72 -0.07 52.50
C ASN A 325 -41.60 0.73 51.82
N SER A 326 -41.47 1.97 52.29
CA SER A 326 -40.34 2.87 52.08
C SER A 326 -39.10 2.41 52.86
N GLY A 327 -37.94 2.93 52.46
CA GLY A 327 -36.66 2.71 53.14
C GLY A 327 -35.58 3.62 52.57
N GLU A 328 -35.52 4.85 53.07
CA GLU A 328 -34.35 5.71 52.86
C GLU A 328 -33.16 5.17 53.65
N GLN A 329 -31.97 5.16 53.07
CA GLN A 329 -30.76 5.53 53.80
C GLN A 329 -29.64 5.97 52.84
N SER A 330 -28.70 6.74 53.38
CA SER A 330 -27.81 7.62 52.62
C SER A 330 -26.38 7.60 53.16
N PHE A 331 -25.49 8.34 52.50
CA PHE A 331 -24.08 8.58 52.85
C PHE A 331 -23.10 7.40 52.81
N SER A 332 -22.22 7.44 51.80
CA SER A 332 -20.80 7.73 52.07
C SER A 332 -20.15 8.40 50.85
N ASN A 333 -19.74 9.66 50.98
CA ASN A 333 -18.80 10.27 50.03
C ASN A 333 -17.39 9.79 50.39
N GLU A 334 -16.62 9.33 49.41
CA GLU A 334 -15.16 9.46 49.44
C GLU A 334 -14.68 9.97 48.08
N ASN A 335 -13.89 11.05 48.11
CA ASN A 335 -13.29 11.64 46.94
C ASN A 335 -12.00 10.86 46.61
N ASN A 336 -11.78 10.55 45.34
CA ASN A 336 -10.43 10.41 44.79
C ASN A 336 -10.42 10.99 43.38
N GLU A 337 -9.71 12.11 43.22
CA GLU A 337 -9.52 12.76 41.93
C GLU A 337 -8.41 12.06 41.14
N SER A 338 -8.51 12.16 39.81
CA SER A 338 -7.40 11.99 38.85
C SER A 338 -6.58 10.68 38.90
N HIS A 339 -6.85 9.81 37.93
CA HIS A 339 -5.88 9.64 36.85
C HIS A 339 -6.61 9.67 35.50
N GLY A 340 -5.94 10.16 34.46
CA GLY A 340 -6.55 10.35 33.14
C GLY A 340 -6.20 9.21 32.19
N ASP A 341 -7.22 8.51 31.70
CA ASP A 341 -7.09 7.51 30.65
C ASP A 341 -7.34 8.14 29.26
N ASP A 342 -6.35 8.03 28.37
CA ASP A 342 -6.46 8.49 26.97
C ASP A 342 -7.36 7.54 26.16
N TYR A 343 -8.66 7.85 26.11
CA TYR A 343 -9.62 7.11 25.29
C TYR A 343 -9.30 7.25 23.78
N HIS A 344 -8.90 6.13 23.16
CA HIS A 344 -8.61 6.06 21.72
C HIS A 344 -9.86 6.35 20.85
N PHE A 345 -9.71 7.30 19.93
CA PHE A 345 -10.78 7.87 19.11
C PHE A 345 -11.33 6.93 18.03
N ASN A 346 -12.65 6.92 17.83
CA ASN A 346 -13.33 6.23 16.72
C ASN A 346 -14.34 7.15 15.98
N ALA A 347 -13.89 7.69 14.83
CA ALA A 347 -14.67 8.10 13.65
C ALA A 347 -15.88 9.08 13.76
N VAL A 348 -15.68 10.31 13.28
CA VAL A 348 -16.72 11.08 12.55
C VAL A 348 -16.54 10.87 11.05
N PHE A 349 -17.63 10.70 10.29
CA PHE A 349 -17.60 10.74 8.83
C PHE A 349 -17.66 12.18 8.29
N THR A 350 -16.52 12.89 8.39
CA THR A 350 -16.28 14.19 7.74
C THR A 350 -15.05 14.08 6.83
N THR A 351 -15.11 14.69 5.64
CA THR A 351 -14.06 14.63 4.59
C THR A 351 -13.95 15.98 3.91
N PHE A 352 -12.73 16.46 3.63
CA PHE A 352 -12.51 17.77 3.01
C PHE A 352 -12.15 17.67 1.53
N ILE A 353 -12.39 18.77 0.81
CA ILE A 353 -12.24 18.92 -0.65
C ILE A 353 -11.23 20.03 -0.94
N THR A 354 -10.49 19.90 -2.04
CA THR A 354 -9.69 20.99 -2.64
C THR A 354 -10.15 21.19 -4.09
N VAL A 355 -10.35 22.43 -4.53
CA VAL A 355 -10.99 22.79 -5.79
C VAL A 355 -10.12 23.81 -6.54
N ARG A 356 -9.61 23.43 -7.72
CA ARG A 356 -8.75 24.28 -8.56
C ARG A 356 -9.14 24.19 -10.03
N GLU A 357 -9.14 25.33 -10.70
CA GLU A 357 -9.71 25.56 -12.05
C GLU A 357 -9.19 24.62 -13.15
N SER A 358 -7.96 24.08 -13.02
CA SER A 358 -7.29 23.35 -14.12
C SER A 358 -7.43 21.82 -14.07
N SER A 359 -7.81 21.20 -12.93
CA SER A 359 -7.96 19.74 -12.80
C SER A 359 -8.45 19.28 -11.42
N CYS A 360 -9.63 18.68 -11.36
CA CYS A 360 -10.02 17.83 -10.23
C CYS A 360 -9.33 16.44 -10.37
N ILE A 361 -8.85 15.77 -9.29
CA ILE A 361 -8.22 14.41 -9.33
C ILE A 361 -8.83 13.39 -8.31
N PHE A 362 -9.39 12.24 -8.75
CA PHE A 362 -10.27 11.32 -7.97
C PHE A 362 -9.64 9.95 -7.77
N SER A 363 -9.73 9.41 -6.55
CA SER A 363 -9.81 7.96 -6.30
C SER A 363 -10.18 7.67 -4.84
N VAL A 364 -11.22 6.87 -4.60
CA VAL A 364 -11.62 6.43 -3.25
C VAL A 364 -11.20 4.98 -3.02
N PHE A 365 -10.66 4.71 -1.83
CA PHE A 365 -10.42 3.38 -1.28
C PHE A 365 -10.50 3.48 0.25
N THR A 366 -11.12 2.52 0.91
CA THR A 366 -11.30 2.50 2.38
C THR A 366 -10.17 1.78 3.10
N GLU A 367 -9.88 2.25 4.31
CA GLU A 367 -9.12 1.62 5.41
C GLU A 367 -9.38 2.53 6.64
N LYS A 368 -9.51 1.95 7.84
CA LYS A 368 -10.10 2.67 8.99
C LYS A 368 -9.29 3.92 9.39
N VAL A 369 -10.02 5.01 9.64
CA VAL A 369 -9.56 6.33 10.14
C VAL A 369 -8.34 6.92 9.39
N GLN A 370 -8.58 7.45 8.18
CA GLN A 370 -7.75 8.52 7.63
C GLN A 370 -8.57 9.43 6.71
N ILE A 371 -8.69 10.71 7.09
CA ILE A 371 -9.52 11.74 6.45
C ILE A 371 -8.87 12.18 5.11
N VAL A 372 -9.70 12.62 4.16
CA VAL A 372 -9.37 13.04 2.77
C VAL A 372 -8.84 11.93 1.84
N ARG A 373 -9.66 11.58 0.83
CA ARG A 373 -9.20 11.04 -0.46
C ARG A 373 -9.92 11.79 -1.60
N TYR A 374 -9.17 12.21 -2.63
CA TYR A 374 -9.55 13.29 -3.56
C TYR A 374 -10.58 12.91 -4.68
N LEU A 375 -11.08 13.91 -5.43
CA LEU A 375 -12.08 13.91 -6.55
C LEU A 375 -11.56 14.83 -7.71
N LYS A 376 -11.60 14.82 -9.07
CA LYS A 376 -11.98 14.26 -10.44
C LYS A 376 -13.37 14.24 -11.03
N PHE A 377 -13.53 15.15 -11.99
CA PHE A 377 -14.03 14.86 -13.33
C PHE A 377 -12.98 15.26 -14.39
N LYS A 378 -12.99 14.58 -15.55
CA LYS A 378 -12.16 14.91 -16.72
C LYS A 378 -13.12 15.39 -17.83
N PRO A 379 -12.92 16.55 -18.46
CA PRO A 379 -13.73 16.93 -19.61
C PRO A 379 -13.25 16.15 -20.85
N GLN A 380 -14.04 15.19 -21.29
CA GLN A 380 -13.95 14.59 -22.64
C GLN A 380 -15.32 14.01 -23.00
N GLN A 381 -15.71 14.14 -24.27
CA GLN A 381 -17.07 13.82 -24.72
C GLN A 381 -17.37 12.31 -24.77
N SER A 382 -18.66 11.99 -24.87
CA SER A 382 -19.27 10.71 -25.31
C SER A 382 -19.02 9.38 -24.54
N VAL A 383 -18.32 9.35 -23.40
CA VAL A 383 -18.22 8.11 -22.57
C VAL A 383 -18.49 8.38 -21.08
N LEU A 384 -19.75 8.67 -20.71
CA LEU A 384 -20.07 9.28 -19.40
C LEU A 384 -20.72 8.36 -18.35
N ASN A 385 -21.36 7.25 -18.74
CA ASN A 385 -22.27 6.53 -17.83
C ASN A 385 -21.56 5.48 -16.94
N SER A 386 -20.55 4.77 -17.46
CA SER A 386 -20.05 3.54 -16.82
C SER A 386 -18.99 3.74 -15.73
N VAL A 387 -18.26 4.87 -15.74
CA VAL A 387 -17.09 5.09 -14.85
C VAL A 387 -17.49 5.83 -13.57
N THR A 388 -18.45 6.75 -13.69
CA THR A 388 -18.93 7.65 -12.63
C THR A 388 -19.55 6.89 -11.44
N ILE A 389 -20.25 5.81 -11.74
CA ILE A 389 -20.98 4.96 -10.77
C ILE A 389 -20.04 4.24 -9.79
N ILE A 390 -18.81 3.91 -10.20
CA ILE A 390 -17.90 3.00 -9.47
C ILE A 390 -17.20 3.68 -8.28
N HIS A 391 -17.51 4.95 -7.97
CA HIS A 391 -16.70 5.75 -7.04
C HIS A 391 -17.43 6.34 -5.82
N ILE A 392 -18.76 6.44 -5.81
CA ILE A 392 -19.52 6.74 -4.58
C ILE A 392 -19.74 5.49 -3.74
N GLN A 393 -19.90 4.31 -4.36
CA GLN A 393 -20.09 3.03 -3.66
C GLN A 393 -18.98 2.69 -2.64
N ASN A 394 -17.78 3.29 -2.76
CA ASN A 394 -16.67 3.07 -1.83
C ASN A 394 -16.62 4.06 -0.65
N PHE A 395 -17.59 4.97 -0.48
CA PHE A 395 -17.57 5.96 0.61
C PHE A 395 -17.95 5.38 1.98
N LEU A 396 -18.98 4.52 2.03
CA LEU A 396 -19.45 3.83 3.23
C LEU A 396 -19.59 2.33 2.93
N SER A 397 -19.41 1.48 3.94
CA SER A 397 -19.64 0.04 3.85
C SER A 397 -21.12 -0.28 4.10
N GLU A 398 -21.75 -1.04 3.20
CA GLU A 398 -23.17 -1.42 3.28
C GLU A 398 -23.53 -2.20 4.58
N ASP A 399 -22.54 -2.79 5.27
CA ASP A 399 -22.69 -3.60 6.49
C ASP A 399 -21.90 -3.02 7.71
N GLY A 400 -21.81 -1.69 7.85
CA GLY A 400 -21.04 -1.04 8.93
C GLY A 400 -21.85 -0.78 10.21
N GLU A 401 -21.32 -1.16 11.37
CA GLU A 401 -21.77 -0.61 12.67
C GLU A 401 -21.41 0.89 12.72
N TYR A 402 -22.43 1.75 12.85
CA TYR A 402 -22.25 3.19 13.00
C TYR A 402 -22.13 3.53 14.49
N PHE A 403 -20.99 4.10 14.89
CA PHE A 403 -20.75 4.55 16.25
C PHE A 403 -21.19 6.01 16.41
N GLU A 404 -21.95 6.28 17.46
CA GLU A 404 -22.27 7.64 17.91
C GLU A 404 -20.98 8.31 18.43
N TYR A 405 -20.59 9.43 17.83
CA TYR A 405 -19.30 10.07 18.12
C TYR A 405 -19.37 11.09 19.26
N PHE A 406 -20.53 11.70 19.44
CA PHE A 406 -20.86 12.49 20.62
C PHE A 406 -22.26 12.14 21.09
N ASP A 407 -22.41 11.98 22.40
CA ASP A 407 -23.72 11.92 23.05
C ASP A 407 -24.49 13.22 22.75
N GLY A 408 -25.59 13.11 22.01
CA GLY A 408 -26.45 14.24 21.66
C GLY A 408 -27.11 14.93 22.87
N SER A 409 -27.07 14.31 24.05
CA SER A 409 -27.54 14.88 25.32
C SER A 409 -26.46 15.63 26.12
N SER A 410 -25.17 15.58 25.73
CA SER A 410 -24.08 16.33 26.36
C SER A 410 -23.61 17.52 25.50
N PRO A 411 -23.91 18.77 25.89
CA PRO A 411 -23.38 19.97 25.23
C PRO A 411 -21.85 20.02 25.23
N GLU A 412 -21.20 19.53 26.29
CA GLU A 412 -19.75 19.51 26.45
C GLU A 412 -19.09 18.58 25.43
N SER A 413 -19.75 17.46 25.13
CA SER A 413 -19.34 16.53 24.08
C SER A 413 -19.46 17.20 22.72
N GLY A 414 -20.63 17.74 22.36
CA GLY A 414 -20.84 18.47 21.11
C GLY A 414 -19.81 19.60 20.88
N LEU A 415 -19.59 20.45 21.89
CA LEU A 415 -18.63 21.55 21.84
C LEU A 415 -17.19 21.07 21.65
N ARG A 416 -16.80 19.97 22.30
CA ARG A 416 -15.48 19.34 22.17
C ARG A 416 -15.24 18.89 20.72
N VAL A 417 -16.26 18.32 20.09
CA VAL A 417 -16.19 17.83 18.70
C VAL A 417 -16.02 18.98 17.70
N VAL A 418 -16.78 20.07 17.82
CA VAL A 418 -16.62 21.22 16.90
C VAL A 418 -15.23 21.85 17.07
N LYS A 419 -14.74 22.01 18.30
CA LYS A 419 -13.38 22.54 18.56
C LYS A 419 -12.26 21.64 18.05
N GLN A 420 -12.47 20.31 18.03
CA GLN A 420 -11.54 19.37 17.36
C GLN A 420 -11.55 19.56 15.83
N LEU A 421 -12.72 19.77 15.23
CA LEU A 421 -12.85 20.05 13.80
C LEU A 421 -12.13 21.35 13.41
N GLU A 422 -12.31 22.42 14.18
CA GLU A 422 -11.60 23.70 14.00
C GLU A 422 -10.08 23.53 14.08
N LYS A 423 -9.59 22.82 15.11
CA LYS A 423 -8.16 22.54 15.28
C LYS A 423 -7.57 21.74 14.11
N HIS A 424 -8.33 20.81 13.53
CA HIS A 424 -7.89 20.05 12.36
C HIS A 424 -7.85 20.91 11.09
N ILE A 425 -8.87 21.75 10.85
CA ILE A 425 -8.90 22.70 9.72
C ILE A 425 -7.72 23.68 9.79
N ALA A 426 -7.38 24.16 11.00
CA ALA A 426 -6.23 25.05 11.22
C ALA A 426 -4.86 24.36 11.04
N ALA A 427 -4.78 23.03 11.16
CA ALA A 427 -3.54 22.27 11.08
C ALA A 427 -3.25 21.69 9.67
N GLU A 428 -4.28 21.23 8.96
CA GLU A 428 -4.16 20.51 7.68
C GLU A 428 -4.73 21.28 6.47
N GLY A 429 -5.30 22.47 6.69
CA GLY A 429 -5.86 23.33 5.64
C GLY A 429 -4.82 24.10 4.80
N PRO A 430 -5.27 24.97 3.87
CA PRO A 430 -6.66 25.33 3.60
C PRO A 430 -7.42 24.28 2.78
N PHE A 431 -8.72 24.19 3.02
CA PHE A 431 -9.67 23.37 2.27
C PHE A 431 -10.64 24.25 1.49
N ASP A 432 -11.13 23.77 0.35
CA ASP A 432 -12.12 24.47 -0.47
C ASP A 432 -13.56 23.95 -0.23
N GLY A 433 -13.74 22.80 0.42
CA GLY A 433 -15.07 22.25 0.67
C GLY A 433 -15.10 21.15 1.72
N VAL A 434 -16.30 20.76 2.14
CA VAL A 434 -16.53 19.66 3.09
C VAL A 434 -17.62 18.69 2.58
N ILE A 435 -17.46 17.41 2.86
CA ILE A 435 -18.43 16.33 2.68
C ILE A 435 -18.63 15.66 4.04
N ALA A 436 -19.87 15.47 4.48
CA ALA A 436 -20.15 14.84 5.75
C ALA A 436 -21.44 14.00 5.75
N PHE A 437 -21.50 13.01 6.63
CA PHE A 437 -22.61 12.06 6.78
C PHE A 437 -23.15 12.07 8.23
N SER A 438 -24.47 11.94 8.40
CA SER A 438 -25.13 11.77 9.70
C SER A 438 -24.71 12.84 10.73
N GLN A 439 -24.30 12.46 11.94
CA GLN A 439 -23.79 13.37 12.97
C GLN A 439 -22.63 14.26 12.48
N GLY A 440 -21.79 13.78 11.57
CA GLY A 440 -20.71 14.59 10.99
C GLY A 440 -21.20 15.78 10.16
N ALA A 441 -22.40 15.69 9.59
CA ALA A 441 -23.05 16.79 8.89
C ALA A 441 -23.57 17.85 9.87
N ALA A 442 -24.15 17.45 11.00
CA ALA A 442 -24.54 18.36 12.08
C ALA A 442 -23.34 19.14 12.61
N VAL A 443 -22.20 18.48 12.88
CA VAL A 443 -20.96 19.14 13.34
C VAL A 443 -20.43 20.14 12.29
N ALA A 444 -20.34 19.73 11.02
CA ALA A 444 -19.84 20.60 9.96
C ALA A 444 -20.76 21.79 9.68
N ALA A 445 -22.09 21.61 9.78
CA ALA A 445 -23.07 22.69 9.67
C ALA A 445 -23.06 23.62 10.89
N THR A 446 -22.90 23.09 12.11
CA THR A 446 -22.73 23.88 13.34
C THR A 446 -21.54 24.84 13.24
N LEU A 447 -20.41 24.37 12.69
CA LEU A 447 -19.24 25.22 12.44
C LEU A 447 -19.50 26.30 11.36
N LEU A 448 -20.29 25.96 10.33
CA LEU A 448 -20.63 26.87 9.22
C LEU A 448 -21.74 27.88 9.57
N ALA A 449 -22.58 27.59 10.56
CA ALA A 449 -23.70 28.42 10.99
C ALA A 449 -23.33 29.43 12.08
N ARG A 450 -22.14 29.34 12.69
CA ARG A 450 -21.67 30.32 13.68
C ARG A 450 -21.65 31.73 13.08
N PRO A 451 -22.14 32.76 13.79
CA PRO A 451 -22.07 34.14 13.33
C PRO A 451 -20.65 34.55 12.90
N LEU A 452 -20.53 35.08 11.68
CA LEU A 452 -19.28 35.71 11.23
C LEU A 452 -19.00 36.93 12.12
N CYS A 453 -17.74 37.11 12.51
CA CYS A 453 -17.35 38.19 13.42
C CYS A 453 -17.83 39.56 12.91
N GLN A 454 -18.58 40.30 13.74
CA GLN A 454 -18.96 41.70 13.47
C GLN A 454 -17.74 42.65 13.44
N ASP A 455 -16.57 42.13 13.83
CA ASP A 455 -15.28 42.78 13.84
C ASP A 455 -14.73 42.91 12.41
N ALA A 456 -15.15 43.95 11.68
CA ALA A 456 -14.75 44.27 10.29
C ALA A 456 -13.22 44.51 10.09
N SER A 457 -12.43 44.35 11.15
CA SER A 457 -10.97 44.46 11.19
C SER A 457 -10.24 43.13 10.86
N LYS A 458 -10.94 41.98 10.86
CA LYS A 458 -10.39 40.66 10.57
C LYS A 458 -11.17 40.01 9.43
N SER A 459 -10.47 39.52 8.41
CA SER A 459 -11.09 38.76 7.32
C SER A 459 -11.59 37.39 7.81
N CYS A 460 -12.86 37.36 8.25
CA CYS A 460 -13.55 36.16 8.73
C CYS A 460 -13.88 35.23 7.54
N LEU A 461 -12.84 34.62 6.98
CA LEU A 461 -12.93 33.64 5.90
C LEU A 461 -13.73 32.43 6.35
N THR A 462 -14.86 32.15 5.68
CA THR A 462 -15.54 30.87 5.82
C THR A 462 -14.57 29.73 5.45
N PRO A 463 -14.40 28.69 6.29
CA PRO A 463 -13.35 27.68 6.10
C PRO A 463 -13.51 26.82 4.85
N PHE A 464 -14.64 26.93 4.15
CA PHE A 464 -15.01 26.19 2.96
C PHE A 464 -15.73 27.11 1.96
N LYS A 465 -15.63 26.79 0.66
CA LYS A 465 -16.41 27.41 -0.43
C LYS A 465 -17.70 26.63 -0.75
N CYS A 466 -17.80 25.37 -0.34
CA CYS A 466 -19.03 24.57 -0.42
C CYS A 466 -19.12 23.47 0.63
N ALA A 467 -20.32 22.94 0.85
CA ALA A 467 -20.57 21.77 1.69
C ALA A 467 -21.49 20.74 1.02
N ILE A 468 -21.31 19.47 1.35
CA ILE A 468 -22.11 18.34 0.86
C ILE A 468 -22.50 17.49 2.07
N PHE A 469 -23.79 17.33 2.30
CA PHE A 469 -24.35 16.64 3.46
C PHE A 469 -25.18 15.44 3.02
N PHE A 470 -24.95 14.30 3.68
CA PHE A 470 -25.67 13.04 3.45
C PHE A 470 -26.40 12.58 4.71
N SER A 471 -27.71 12.28 4.60
CA SER A 471 -28.58 11.80 5.70
C SER A 471 -28.27 12.47 7.04
N ALA A 472 -28.29 13.80 7.05
CA ALA A 472 -27.81 14.63 8.13
C ALA A 472 -28.78 14.70 9.33
N VAL A 473 -28.18 14.81 10.52
CA VAL A 473 -28.82 15.22 11.79
C VAL A 473 -28.93 16.76 11.81
N PRO A 474 -29.91 17.38 12.49
CA PRO A 474 -29.98 18.85 12.62
C PRO A 474 -28.69 19.49 13.18
N ALA A 475 -28.37 20.70 12.72
CA ALA A 475 -27.30 21.50 13.30
C ALA A 475 -27.72 22.09 14.66
N VAL A 476 -26.73 22.36 15.52
CA VAL A 476 -26.93 22.96 16.84
C VAL A 476 -26.19 24.29 16.95
N ASP A 477 -26.64 25.16 17.84
CA ASP A 477 -26.09 26.50 18.05
C ASP A 477 -24.74 26.42 18.79
N TYR A 478 -23.68 26.94 18.17
CA TYR A 478 -22.32 26.94 18.73
C TYR A 478 -22.18 27.77 20.02
N ASP A 479 -22.95 28.87 20.13
CA ASP A 479 -22.92 29.75 21.29
C ASP A 479 -23.81 29.23 22.42
N ALA A 480 -24.84 28.42 22.11
CA ALA A 480 -25.56 27.60 23.09
C ALA A 480 -24.68 26.46 23.62
N LEU A 481 -24.02 25.69 22.74
CA LEU A 481 -23.06 24.65 23.13
C LEU A 481 -21.95 25.24 24.02
N SER A 482 -21.48 26.45 23.71
CA SER A 482 -20.47 27.17 24.50
C SER A 482 -20.93 27.62 25.89
N LYS A 483 -22.24 27.58 26.20
CA LYS A 483 -22.84 27.88 27.51
C LYS A 483 -23.26 26.62 28.29
N GLY A 484 -23.18 25.44 27.68
CA GLY A 484 -23.73 24.20 28.25
C GLY A 484 -25.20 23.94 27.88
N GLU A 485 -25.64 24.40 26.71
CA GLU A 485 -27.03 24.24 26.22
C GLU A 485 -27.07 23.58 24.83
N THR A 486 -27.90 22.55 24.64
CA THR A 486 -28.14 21.94 23.32
C THR A 486 -29.37 22.59 22.67
N ARG A 487 -29.17 23.67 21.91
CA ARG A 487 -30.21 24.29 21.06
C ARG A 487 -30.04 23.85 19.61
N ILE A 488 -31.09 23.29 19.00
CA ILE A 488 -31.15 23.04 17.55
C ILE A 488 -31.39 24.37 16.82
N ILE A 489 -30.70 24.58 15.70
CA ILE A 489 -30.90 25.74 14.82
C ILE A 489 -32.09 25.45 13.89
N ASP A 490 -33.01 26.41 13.71
CA ASP A 490 -34.06 26.30 12.69
C ASP A 490 -34.28 27.59 11.88
N ASN A 491 -34.81 27.44 10.66
CA ASN A 491 -34.97 28.54 9.71
C ASN A 491 -36.16 29.49 10.03
N ILE A 492 -36.99 29.17 11.04
CA ILE A 492 -38.09 30.02 11.50
C ILE A 492 -37.56 31.00 12.57
N THR A 493 -36.65 30.55 13.45
CA THR A 493 -36.01 31.40 14.46
C THR A 493 -34.73 32.09 13.98
N ASP A 494 -33.88 31.37 13.23
CA ASP A 494 -32.50 31.80 12.92
C ASP A 494 -32.29 32.15 11.44
N GLY A 495 -33.17 31.70 10.55
CA GLY A 495 -33.10 31.95 9.11
C GLY A 495 -31.99 31.17 8.38
N GLU A 496 -31.60 31.67 7.20
CA GLU A 496 -30.62 31.02 6.32
C GLU A 496 -29.18 31.41 6.72
N LEU A 497 -28.64 30.79 7.77
CA LEU A 497 -27.28 31.06 8.28
C LEU A 497 -26.16 30.61 7.34
N ILE A 498 -26.29 29.45 6.68
CA ILE A 498 -25.21 28.87 5.86
C ILE A 498 -25.29 29.38 4.42
N GLN A 499 -24.48 30.40 4.14
CA GLN A 499 -24.50 31.17 2.88
C GLN A 499 -23.65 30.60 1.73
N ILE A 500 -22.86 29.55 1.97
CA ILE A 500 -22.06 28.88 0.91
C ILE A 500 -22.92 27.88 0.12
N PRO A 501 -22.62 27.61 -1.18
CA PRO A 501 -23.28 26.54 -1.92
C PRO A 501 -23.27 25.20 -1.19
N THR A 502 -24.45 24.60 -1.04
CA THR A 502 -24.62 23.32 -0.33
C THR A 502 -25.27 22.26 -1.22
N ALA A 503 -25.04 20.98 -0.91
CA ALA A 503 -25.82 19.86 -1.43
C ALA A 503 -26.31 19.00 -0.27
N HIS A 504 -27.56 18.57 -0.32
CA HIS A 504 -28.23 17.77 0.70
C HIS A 504 -28.83 16.53 0.04
N ILE A 505 -28.41 15.33 0.47
CA ILE A 505 -28.82 14.06 -0.11
C ILE A 505 -29.28 13.11 1.01
N TRP A 506 -30.50 12.59 0.96
CA TRP A 506 -30.99 11.64 1.98
C TRP A 506 -32.06 10.68 1.48
N GLY A 507 -32.29 9.61 2.24
CA GLY A 507 -33.27 8.58 1.91
C GLY A 507 -34.70 8.94 2.30
N ARG A 508 -35.66 8.63 1.43
CA ARG A 508 -37.12 8.71 1.71
C ARG A 508 -37.57 7.74 2.81
N LYS A 509 -36.77 6.70 3.10
CA LYS A 509 -36.99 5.70 4.15
C LYS A 509 -36.02 5.88 5.33
N ASP A 510 -35.36 7.02 5.43
CA ASP A 510 -34.56 7.40 6.59
C ASP A 510 -35.49 7.63 7.78
N SER A 511 -35.63 6.60 8.62
CA SER A 511 -36.48 6.61 9.82
C SER A 511 -35.71 6.91 11.10
N GLU A 512 -34.40 7.12 11.02
CA GLU A 512 -33.56 7.47 12.17
C GLU A 512 -33.61 8.99 12.41
N TRP A 513 -33.53 9.78 11.33
CA TRP A 513 -33.58 11.25 11.40
C TRP A 513 -34.49 11.84 10.31
N SER A 514 -35.76 11.42 10.30
CA SER A 514 -36.72 11.64 9.20
C SER A 514 -36.96 13.10 8.78
N ASP A 515 -36.70 14.08 9.65
CA ASP A 515 -36.75 15.52 9.33
C ASP A 515 -35.40 16.25 9.43
N GLY A 516 -34.33 15.54 9.81
CA GLY A 516 -33.03 16.13 10.14
C GLY A 516 -32.34 16.78 8.96
N SER A 517 -32.32 16.07 7.82
CA SER A 517 -31.76 16.58 6.56
C SER A 517 -32.60 17.73 6.01
N GLU A 518 -33.92 17.70 6.20
CA GLU A 518 -34.79 18.77 5.75
C GLU A 518 -34.58 20.05 6.58
N LYS A 519 -34.51 19.94 7.91
CA LYS A 519 -34.17 21.05 8.83
C LYS A 519 -32.83 21.69 8.47
N LEU A 520 -31.77 20.89 8.31
CA LEU A 520 -30.45 21.41 7.95
C LEU A 520 -30.45 22.04 6.54
N SER A 521 -31.19 21.48 5.58
CA SER A 521 -31.34 22.09 4.25
C SER A 521 -32.01 23.46 4.26
N LYS A 522 -32.91 23.72 5.23
CA LYS A 522 -33.63 24.99 5.36
C LYS A 522 -32.76 26.12 5.91
N ILE A 523 -31.78 25.84 6.77
CA ILE A 523 -30.84 26.87 7.29
C ILE A 523 -29.69 27.20 6.30
N CYS A 524 -29.69 26.57 5.11
CA CYS A 524 -28.73 26.82 4.04
C CYS A 524 -29.36 27.66 2.93
N ALA A 525 -28.66 28.64 2.37
CA ALA A 525 -29.24 29.63 1.45
C ALA A 525 -30.01 29.03 0.25
N ALA A 526 -31.24 29.51 0.02
CA ALA A 526 -32.16 28.97 -0.99
C ALA A 526 -31.66 29.07 -2.44
N ASP A 527 -30.85 30.08 -2.75
CA ASP A 527 -30.27 30.32 -4.08
C ASP A 527 -29.26 29.24 -4.51
N SER A 528 -28.55 28.70 -3.52
CA SER A 528 -27.27 28.00 -3.71
C SER A 528 -27.25 26.60 -3.09
N ARG A 529 -28.27 26.22 -2.30
CA ARG A 529 -28.55 24.82 -1.92
C ARG A 529 -29.00 23.97 -3.12
N SER A 530 -28.67 22.69 -3.08
CA SER A 530 -29.15 21.63 -3.97
C SER A 530 -29.72 20.50 -3.11
N VAL A 531 -30.91 20.00 -3.42
CA VAL A 531 -31.55 18.90 -2.68
C VAL A 531 -31.77 17.71 -3.60
N TYR A 532 -31.49 16.50 -3.12
CA TYR A 532 -31.88 15.26 -3.79
C TYR A 532 -32.33 14.20 -2.76
N ILE A 533 -33.44 13.51 -3.05
CA ILE A 533 -34.01 12.48 -2.15
C ILE A 533 -34.08 11.16 -2.92
N HIS A 534 -33.50 10.09 -2.36
CA HIS A 534 -33.47 8.75 -2.96
C HIS A 534 -34.45 7.79 -2.28
N ASP A 535 -34.77 6.67 -2.93
CA ASP A 535 -35.67 5.64 -2.39
C ASP A 535 -35.02 4.69 -1.36
N GLY A 536 -33.89 5.12 -0.77
CA GLY A 536 -33.13 4.40 0.25
C GLY A 536 -33.43 4.84 1.69
N GLY A 537 -32.65 4.32 2.65
CA GLY A 537 -32.71 4.64 4.08
C GLY A 537 -31.64 5.66 4.53
N HIS A 538 -31.14 5.50 5.76
CA HIS A 538 -30.03 6.29 6.32
C HIS A 538 -28.68 5.86 5.71
N GLU A 539 -28.47 6.18 4.43
CA GLU A 539 -27.36 5.66 3.62
C GLU A 539 -26.82 6.66 2.59
N VAL A 540 -25.64 6.40 2.04
CA VAL A 540 -25.12 7.10 0.85
C VAL A 540 -25.43 6.26 -0.40
N PRO A 541 -26.12 6.78 -1.44
CA PRO A 541 -26.57 6.01 -2.60
C PRO A 541 -25.50 5.14 -3.29
N GLY A 542 -25.62 3.82 -3.11
CA GLY A 542 -24.74 2.81 -3.70
C GLY A 542 -25.25 2.19 -5.02
N LEU A 543 -24.59 1.12 -5.48
CA LEU A 543 -24.89 0.45 -6.76
C LEU A 543 -26.29 -0.16 -6.84
N ARG A 544 -26.95 -0.40 -5.69
CA ARG A 544 -28.31 -0.95 -5.62
C ARG A 544 -29.37 0.06 -6.14
N LEU A 545 -29.01 1.35 -6.25
CA LEU A 545 -29.87 2.46 -6.69
C LEU A 545 -29.17 3.28 -7.80
N CYS A 546 -28.88 2.66 -8.95
CA CYS A 546 -28.13 3.28 -10.06
C CYS A 546 -28.63 4.67 -10.48
N ASP A 547 -29.95 4.88 -10.54
CA ASP A 547 -30.54 6.18 -10.93
C ASP A 547 -30.35 7.24 -9.84
N SER A 548 -30.53 6.87 -8.56
CA SER A 548 -30.28 7.76 -7.43
C SER A 548 -28.82 8.17 -7.31
N LEU A 549 -27.91 7.26 -7.62
CA LEU A 549 -26.48 7.52 -7.70
C LEU A 549 -26.16 8.53 -8.83
N ALA A 550 -26.83 8.44 -9.97
CA ALA A 550 -26.67 9.42 -11.06
C ALA A 550 -27.15 10.84 -10.66
N GLU A 551 -28.30 10.97 -9.97
CA GLU A 551 -28.78 12.26 -9.47
C GLU A 551 -27.93 12.81 -8.32
N THR A 552 -27.43 11.96 -7.42
CA THR A 552 -26.50 12.32 -6.35
C THR A 552 -25.25 13.01 -6.92
N VAL A 553 -24.66 12.47 -7.99
CA VAL A 553 -23.52 13.08 -8.68
C VAL A 553 -23.89 14.42 -9.33
N LYS A 554 -25.09 14.55 -9.91
CA LYS A 554 -25.58 15.82 -10.48
C LYS A 554 -25.76 16.90 -9.41
N ALA A 555 -26.29 16.56 -8.23
CA ALA A 555 -26.46 17.47 -7.11
C ALA A 555 -25.09 17.97 -6.59
N ILE A 556 -24.16 17.05 -6.29
CA ILE A 556 -22.78 17.36 -5.90
C ILE A 556 -22.11 18.28 -6.93
N ARG A 557 -22.22 17.93 -8.22
CA ARG A 557 -21.59 18.71 -9.29
C ARG A 557 -22.14 20.12 -9.37
N ARG A 558 -23.47 20.33 -9.33
CA ARG A 558 -24.08 21.67 -9.34
C ARG A 558 -23.52 22.55 -8.23
N THR A 559 -23.34 21.98 -7.04
CA THR A 559 -22.82 22.69 -5.86
C THR A 559 -21.33 23.01 -5.96
N VAL A 560 -20.51 22.12 -6.52
CA VAL A 560 -19.08 22.39 -6.80
C VAL A 560 -18.91 23.40 -7.94
N ASP A 561 -19.69 23.28 -9.02
CA ASP A 561 -19.68 24.22 -10.15
C ASP A 561 -20.12 25.63 -9.67
N ARG A 562 -21.16 25.74 -8.81
CA ARG A 562 -21.55 27.00 -8.13
C ARG A 562 -20.41 27.62 -7.32
N ALA A 563 -19.63 26.81 -6.61
CA ALA A 563 -18.51 27.29 -5.78
C ALA A 563 -17.24 27.67 -6.55
N LEU A 564 -17.14 27.27 -7.83
CA LEU A 564 -16.08 27.71 -8.75
C LEU A 564 -16.39 29.08 -9.38
N PHE A 565 -17.65 29.33 -9.74
CA PHE A 565 -18.06 30.52 -10.50
C PHE A 565 -18.62 31.67 -9.66
N ARG A 566 -18.61 31.56 -8.33
CA ARG A 566 -18.97 32.64 -7.39
C ARG A 566 -17.70 33.40 -6.96
N GLN A 567 -17.07 34.09 -7.92
CA GLN A 567 -16.01 35.09 -7.72
C GLN A 567 -16.63 36.50 -7.75
#